data_AF-A0A4R1R7K2-F1
#
_entry.id   AF-A0A4R1R7K2-F1
#
_cell.length_a   1.000
_cell.length_b   1.000
_cell.length_c   1.000
_cell.angle_alpha   90.00
_cell.angle_beta   90.00
_cell.angle_gamma   90.00
#
_symmetry.space_group_name_H-M   'P 1'
#
loop_
_entity.id
_entity.type
_entity.pdbx_description
1 polymer ?
#
loop_
_entity_poly.entity_id
_entity_poly.type
_entity_poly.pdbx_seq_one_letter_code
_entity_poly.pdbx_strand_id
1 'polypeptide(L)'
;MEIERKWLVKGWPEGLTPVKTFVMRQGYVTTRPTVRIRSEESGGRTDYILCFKGKASADGLAREEIEAPIDPALFARLEAFLQRPLIQKEQRRYPLEGGLVLEVNQVDAGQPGEFFYAEVEFATEDAARAWQPGALAGYLENEVTGTPGQSMAAYWCATRGDLADEYRVE
;
A
#
# COMPACT_ATOMS: atom_id res chain seq x y z
N MET A 1 -8.71 -1.18 12.90
CA MET A 1 -8.08 0.15 12.79
C MET A 1 -6.65 -0.11 12.35
N GLU A 2 -6.28 0.39 11.18
CA GLU A 2 -4.91 0.40 10.64
C GLU A 2 -4.23 1.68 11.15
N ILE A 3 -2.98 1.57 11.61
CA ILE A 3 -2.16 2.71 12.10
C ILE A 3 -0.77 2.54 11.50
N GLU A 4 -0.37 3.45 10.63
CA GLU A 4 0.87 3.31 9.85
C GLU A 4 1.59 4.64 9.65
N ARG A 5 2.92 4.57 9.56
CA ARG A 5 3.75 5.67 9.06
C ARG A 5 4.32 5.28 7.71
N LYS A 6 4.48 6.26 6.82
CA LYS A 6 4.87 6.06 5.43
C LYS A 6 6.02 6.99 5.04
N TRP A 7 7.00 6.46 4.32
CA TRP A 7 8.15 7.20 3.80
C TRP A 7 8.32 6.96 2.31
N LEU A 8 8.73 7.99 1.57
CA LEU A 8 9.32 7.79 0.25
C LEU A 8 10.80 7.45 0.43
N VAL A 9 11.25 6.40 -0.24
CA VAL A 9 12.61 5.87 -0.07
C VAL A 9 13.30 5.67 -1.42
N LYS A 10 14.62 5.46 -1.41
CA LYS A 10 15.43 5.28 -2.62
C LYS A 10 15.91 3.83 -2.70
N GLY A 11 15.09 2.96 -3.30
CA GLY A 11 15.42 1.54 -3.47
C GLY A 11 15.24 0.70 -2.20
N TRP A 12 15.81 -0.50 -2.20
CA TRP A 12 15.79 -1.43 -1.07
C TRP A 12 16.76 -0.98 0.05
N PRO A 13 16.44 -1.24 1.33
CA PRO A 13 17.34 -0.88 2.42
C PRO A 13 18.62 -1.73 2.38
N GLU A 14 19.77 -1.08 2.52
CA GLU A 14 21.07 -1.74 2.54
C GLU A 14 21.34 -2.40 3.91
N GLY A 15 22.08 -3.52 3.91
CA GLY A 15 22.47 -4.22 5.14
C GLY A 15 21.34 -5.00 5.83
N LEU A 16 20.11 -4.95 5.32
CA LEU A 16 18.98 -5.74 5.81
C LEU A 16 18.66 -6.90 4.86
N THR A 17 18.34 -8.06 5.44
CA THR A 17 17.86 -9.24 4.68
C THR A 17 16.35 -9.36 4.83
N PRO A 18 15.58 -9.44 3.73
CA PRO A 18 14.13 -9.59 3.83
C PRO A 18 13.79 -10.99 4.34
N VAL A 19 12.80 -11.07 5.23
CA VAL A 19 12.27 -12.36 5.72
C VAL A 19 11.13 -12.87 4.84
N LYS A 20 10.52 -11.98 4.05
CA LYS A 20 9.43 -12.33 3.13
C LYS A 20 9.38 -11.36 1.97
N THR A 21 9.06 -11.88 0.79
CA THR A 21 8.82 -11.11 -0.43
C THR A 21 7.44 -11.46 -0.99
N PHE A 22 6.78 -10.45 -1.54
CA PHE A 22 5.49 -10.57 -2.18
C PHE A 22 5.51 -9.95 -3.56
N VAL A 23 4.83 -10.59 -4.51
CA VAL A 23 4.40 -9.96 -5.75
C VAL A 23 2.93 -9.59 -5.57
N MET A 24 2.64 -8.30 -5.59
CA MET A 24 1.29 -7.78 -5.37
C MET A 24 0.74 -7.16 -6.65
N ARG A 25 -0.56 -7.32 -6.86
CA ARG A 25 -1.33 -6.61 -7.90
C ARG A 25 -2.53 -5.97 -7.23
N GLN A 26 -2.81 -4.71 -7.53
CA GLN A 26 -3.95 -4.04 -6.93
C GLN A 26 -4.64 -3.07 -7.88
N GLY A 27 -5.95 -2.93 -7.71
CA GLY A 27 -6.79 -1.98 -8.45
C GLY A 27 -7.90 -1.43 -7.58
N TYR A 28 -8.47 -0.30 -7.99
CA TYR A 28 -9.43 0.45 -7.21
C TYR A 28 -10.76 0.53 -7.94
N VAL A 29 -11.82 -0.02 -7.31
CA VAL A 29 -13.21 0.12 -7.77
C VAL A 29 -13.68 1.54 -7.51
N THR A 30 -13.32 2.10 -6.35
CA THR A 30 -13.46 3.51 -6.02
C THR A 30 -12.30 3.94 -5.13
N THR A 31 -11.90 5.21 -5.23
CA THR A 31 -10.85 5.79 -4.39
C THR A 31 -11.41 6.56 -3.19
N ARG A 32 -12.70 6.95 -3.23
CA ARG A 32 -13.37 7.72 -2.16
C ARG A 32 -14.86 7.33 -2.03
N PRO A 33 -15.25 6.55 -0.99
CA PRO A 33 -14.38 5.79 -0.08
C PRO A 33 -13.54 4.77 -0.85
N THR A 34 -12.44 4.28 -0.27
CA THR A 34 -11.56 3.35 -0.99
C THR A 34 -12.15 1.95 -0.98
N VAL A 35 -12.35 1.37 -2.16
CA VAL A 35 -12.61 -0.07 -2.36
C VAL A 35 -11.56 -0.59 -3.31
N ARG A 36 -10.71 -1.49 -2.81
CA ARG A 36 -9.53 -2.00 -3.51
C ARG A 36 -9.60 -3.52 -3.62
N ILE A 37 -9.31 -4.05 -4.81
CA ILE A 37 -8.94 -5.46 -4.96
C ILE A 37 -7.42 -5.58 -4.90
N ARG A 38 -6.92 -6.59 -4.21
CA ARG A 38 -5.49 -6.89 -4.12
C ARG A 38 -5.25 -8.40 -4.20
N SER A 39 -4.29 -8.82 -5.01
CA SER A 39 -3.71 -10.15 -4.93
C SER A 39 -2.31 -10.05 -4.33
N GLU A 40 -1.94 -10.99 -3.47
CA GLU A 40 -0.61 -11.08 -2.87
C GLU A 40 -0.07 -12.49 -3.08
N GLU A 41 0.98 -12.62 -3.89
CA GLU A 41 1.67 -13.88 -4.10
C GLU A 41 2.94 -13.96 -3.25
N SER A 42 3.09 -15.03 -2.49
CA SER A 42 4.31 -15.33 -1.73
C SER A 42 4.45 -16.83 -1.50
N GLY A 43 5.65 -17.37 -1.72
CA GLY A 43 5.94 -18.80 -1.49
C GLY A 43 5.09 -19.76 -2.32
N GLY A 44 4.70 -19.38 -3.54
CA GLY A 44 3.88 -20.20 -4.45
C GLY A 44 2.39 -20.24 -4.10
N ARG A 45 1.94 -19.40 -3.17
CA ARG A 45 0.53 -19.20 -2.83
C ARG A 45 0.11 -17.77 -3.16
N THR A 46 -1.09 -17.61 -3.70
CA THR A 46 -1.70 -16.30 -3.94
C THR A 46 -2.96 -16.17 -3.10
N ASP A 47 -3.01 -15.14 -2.26
CA ASP A 47 -4.22 -14.74 -1.56
C ASP A 47 -4.87 -13.56 -2.31
N TYR A 48 -6.21 -13.52 -2.34
CA TYR A 48 -6.98 -12.46 -3.00
C TYR A 48 -7.87 -11.79 -1.96
N ILE A 49 -7.82 -10.46 -1.92
CA ILE A 49 -8.40 -9.65 -0.86
C ILE A 49 -9.22 -8.51 -1.48
N LEU A 50 -10.41 -8.29 -0.94
CA LEU A 50 -11.19 -7.08 -1.12
C LEU A 50 -11.06 -6.21 0.13
N CYS A 51 -10.53 -5.00 -0.04
CA CYS A 51 -10.29 -4.05 1.05
C CYS A 51 -11.27 -2.88 0.95
N PHE A 52 -11.87 -2.50 2.07
CA PHE A 52 -12.66 -1.29 2.25
C PHE A 52 -11.93 -0.41 3.25
N LYS A 53 -11.50 0.79 2.82
CA LYS A 53 -10.86 1.76 3.73
C LYS A 53 -11.77 2.97 3.94
N GLY A 54 -12.02 3.28 5.20
CA GLY A 54 -12.74 4.45 5.66
C GLY A 54 -11.92 5.73 5.53
N LYS A 55 -12.48 6.85 6.01
CA LYS A 55 -11.77 8.12 6.06
C LYS A 55 -10.59 8.02 7.02
N ALA A 56 -9.43 8.51 6.60
CA ALA A 56 -8.28 8.63 7.49
C ALA A 56 -8.52 9.70 8.58
N SER A 57 -7.81 9.58 9.69
CA SER A 57 -7.70 10.61 10.73
C SER A 57 -7.21 11.93 10.14
N ALA A 58 -7.36 13.04 10.89
CA ALA A 58 -6.99 14.37 10.41
C ALA A 58 -5.49 14.48 10.02
N ASP A 59 -4.64 13.70 10.68
CA ASP A 59 -3.20 13.58 10.40
C ASP A 59 -2.85 12.39 9.48
N GLY A 60 -3.86 11.65 9.00
CA GLY A 60 -3.72 10.53 8.09
C GLY A 60 -3.07 9.26 8.67
N LEU A 61 -2.74 9.26 9.97
CA LEU A 61 -2.04 8.19 10.68
C LEU A 61 -2.89 6.92 10.84
N ALA A 62 -4.19 7.07 11.06
CA ALA A 62 -5.08 5.97 11.38
C ALA A 62 -6.31 5.94 10.46
N ARG A 63 -6.82 4.74 10.16
CA ARG A 63 -8.09 4.56 9.44
C ARG A 63 -8.77 3.24 9.74
N GLU A 64 -10.09 3.21 9.60
CA GLU A 64 -10.81 1.95 9.57
C GLU A 64 -10.52 1.23 8.25
N GLU A 65 -10.14 -0.05 8.34
CA GLU A 65 -10.01 -0.94 7.20
C GLU A 65 -10.71 -2.26 7.51
N ILE A 66 -11.44 -2.75 6.52
CA ILE A 66 -12.05 -4.07 6.51
C ILE A 66 -11.44 -4.82 5.33
N GLU A 67 -10.85 -5.98 5.61
CA GLU A 67 -10.33 -6.88 4.59
C GLU A 67 -11.15 -8.16 4.58
N ALA A 68 -11.62 -8.54 3.40
CA ALA A 68 -12.34 -9.79 3.18
C ALA A 68 -11.59 -10.63 2.15
N PRO A 69 -11.27 -11.91 2.45
CA PRO A 69 -10.77 -12.81 1.44
C PRO A 69 -11.84 -13.02 0.37
N ILE A 70 -11.42 -13.06 -0.89
CA ILE A 70 -12.28 -13.37 -2.03
C ILE A 70 -11.67 -14.52 -2.82
N ASP A 71 -12.50 -15.23 -3.58
CA ASP A 71 -11.99 -16.28 -4.45
C ASP A 71 -11.34 -15.70 -5.73
N PRO A 72 -10.45 -16.47 -6.40
CA PRO A 72 -9.76 -16.01 -7.59
C PRO A 72 -10.70 -15.65 -8.76
N ALA A 73 -11.86 -16.28 -8.87
CA ALA A 73 -12.82 -16.02 -9.95
C ALA A 73 -13.52 -14.67 -9.76
N LEU A 74 -13.89 -14.33 -8.51
CA LEU A 74 -14.39 -13.01 -8.19
C LEU A 74 -13.32 -11.93 -8.43
N PHE A 75 -12.08 -12.17 -8.01
CA PHE A 75 -10.98 -11.25 -8.29
C PHE A 75 -10.81 -10.99 -9.79
N ALA A 76 -10.77 -12.04 -10.62
CA ALA A 76 -10.63 -11.93 -12.06
C ALA A 76 -11.79 -11.15 -12.72
N ARG A 77 -13.03 -11.34 -12.25
CA ARG A 77 -14.18 -10.58 -12.72
C ARG A 77 -14.09 -9.10 -12.34
N LEU A 78 -13.67 -8.80 -11.12
CA LEU A 78 -13.47 -7.42 -10.67
C LEU A 78 -12.31 -6.76 -11.42
N GLU A 79 -11.20 -7.46 -11.65
CA GLU A 79 -10.09 -6.99 -12.46
C GLU A 79 -10.54 -6.61 -13.87
N ALA A 80 -11.29 -7.48 -14.55
CA ALA A 80 -11.84 -7.20 -15.88
C ALA A 80 -12.81 -5.99 -15.85
N PHE A 81 -13.59 -5.85 -14.78
CA PHE A 81 -14.52 -4.73 -14.58
C PHE A 81 -13.80 -3.38 -14.50
N LEU A 82 -12.57 -3.33 -13.94
CA LEU A 82 -11.80 -2.08 -13.84
C LEU A 82 -11.32 -1.54 -15.19
N GLN A 83 -11.27 -2.38 -16.24
CA GLN A 83 -10.86 -2.01 -17.60
C GLN A 83 -9.51 -1.27 -17.70
N ARG A 84 -8.64 -1.47 -16.71
CA ARG A 84 -7.37 -0.75 -16.54
C ARG A 84 -6.30 -1.69 -15.98
N PRO A 85 -5.01 -1.50 -16.34
CA PRO A 85 -3.95 -2.32 -15.79
C PRO A 85 -3.81 -2.09 -14.28
N LEU A 86 -3.74 -3.19 -13.53
CA LEU A 86 -3.49 -3.15 -12.09
C LEU A 86 -2.11 -2.53 -11.80
N ILE A 87 -1.98 -1.88 -10.65
CA ILE A 87 -0.67 -1.49 -10.10
C ILE A 87 0.03 -2.77 -9.67
N GLN A 88 1.29 -2.93 -10.08
CA GLN A 88 2.13 -4.03 -9.64
C GLN A 88 3.10 -3.56 -8.58
N LYS A 89 3.37 -4.40 -7.58
CA LYS A 89 4.41 -4.12 -6.59
C LYS A 89 5.22 -5.37 -6.27
N GLU A 90 6.50 -5.17 -6.04
CA GLU A 90 7.26 -6.08 -5.19
C GLU A 90 7.30 -5.49 -3.78
N GLN A 91 6.86 -6.24 -2.78
CA GLN A 91 7.02 -5.86 -1.39
C GLN A 91 8.03 -6.78 -0.71
N ARG A 92 8.97 -6.19 0.04
CA ARG A 92 9.89 -6.91 0.91
C ARG A 92 9.66 -6.51 2.35
N ARG A 93 9.56 -7.50 3.24
CA ARG A 93 9.38 -7.31 4.67
C ARG A 93 10.68 -7.54 5.40
N TYR A 94 11.06 -6.59 6.25
CA TYR A 94 12.26 -6.64 7.07
C TYR A 94 11.87 -6.56 8.55
N PRO A 95 12.30 -7.50 9.40
CA PRO A 95 12.00 -7.44 10.82
C PRO A 95 12.75 -6.25 11.43
N LEU A 96 12.07 -5.53 12.32
CA LEU A 96 12.63 -4.47 13.13
C LEU A 96 12.61 -4.86 14.62
N GLU A 97 13.28 -4.08 15.45
CA GLU A 97 13.21 -4.22 16.89
C GLU A 97 11.76 -4.04 17.41
N GLY A 98 11.43 -4.67 18.53
CA GLY A 98 10.10 -4.59 19.13
C GLY A 98 9.01 -5.36 18.39
N GLY A 99 9.38 -6.23 17.44
CA GLY A 99 8.42 -7.02 16.65
C GLY A 99 7.73 -6.23 15.54
N LEU A 100 8.18 -5.01 15.27
CA LEU A 100 7.74 -4.21 14.13
C LEU A 100 8.30 -4.78 12.83
N VAL A 101 7.68 -4.40 11.72
CA VAL A 101 8.09 -4.82 10.38
C VAL A 101 8.18 -3.59 9.50
N LEU A 102 9.29 -3.45 8.76
CA LEU A 102 9.41 -2.50 7.68
C LEU A 102 8.93 -3.16 6.38
N GLU A 103 7.88 -2.61 5.79
CA GLU A 103 7.38 -3.01 4.49
C GLU A 103 7.89 -2.07 3.41
N VAL A 104 8.86 -2.51 2.60
CA VAL A 104 9.38 -1.71 1.49
C VAL A 104 8.74 -2.18 0.20
N ASN A 105 8.22 -1.25 -0.59
CA ASN A 105 7.47 -1.51 -1.79
C ASN A 105 8.16 -0.84 -2.98
N GLN A 106 8.48 -1.62 -4.02
CA GLN A 106 8.77 -1.11 -5.36
C GLN A 106 7.47 -1.13 -6.16
N VAL A 107 7.06 0.01 -6.71
CA VAL A 107 5.79 0.15 -7.44
C VAL A 107 6.06 0.29 -8.92
N ASP A 108 5.32 -0.46 -9.75
CA ASP A 108 5.33 -0.40 -11.21
C ASP A 108 6.75 -0.41 -11.81
N ALA A 109 7.56 -1.37 -11.37
CA ALA A 109 8.96 -1.51 -11.81
C ALA A 109 9.10 -1.47 -13.34
N GLY A 110 10.04 -0.66 -13.83
CA GLY A 110 10.32 -0.43 -15.24
C GLY A 110 9.38 0.56 -15.94
N GLN A 111 8.34 1.07 -15.27
CA GLN A 111 7.43 2.06 -15.83
C GLN A 111 7.91 3.50 -15.56
N PRO A 112 7.50 4.51 -16.36
CA PRO A 112 7.87 5.91 -16.12
C PRO A 112 7.52 6.46 -14.73
N GLY A 113 6.52 5.85 -14.07
CA GLY A 113 6.08 6.21 -12.73
C GLY A 113 6.57 5.26 -11.64
N GLU A 114 7.66 4.51 -11.87
CA GLU A 114 8.27 3.65 -10.84
C GLU A 114 8.72 4.48 -9.63
N PHE A 115 8.44 3.98 -8.44
CA PHE A 115 8.96 4.57 -7.20
C PHE A 115 9.02 3.55 -6.07
N PHE A 116 9.71 3.94 -4.99
CA PHE A 116 9.77 3.16 -3.76
C PHE A 116 9.13 3.92 -2.61
N TYR A 117 8.46 3.18 -1.74
CA TYR A 117 8.01 3.68 -0.45
C TYR A 117 8.16 2.60 0.61
N ALA A 118 8.32 3.03 1.86
CA ALA A 118 8.34 2.15 3.02
C ALA A 118 7.18 2.48 3.97
N GLU A 119 6.63 1.46 4.61
CA GLU A 119 5.60 1.57 5.64
C GLU A 119 6.01 0.80 6.89
N VAL A 120 5.60 1.28 8.07
CA VAL A 120 5.67 0.55 9.34
C VAL A 120 4.30 0.66 9.98
N GLU A 121 3.69 -0.48 10.29
CA GLU A 121 2.42 -0.56 11.01
C GLU A 121 2.64 -0.65 12.52
N PHE A 122 1.74 -0.03 13.28
CA PHE A 122 1.80 0.08 14.73
C PHE A 122 0.49 -0.39 15.37
N ALA A 123 0.58 -0.92 16.59
CA ALA A 123 -0.61 -1.32 17.35
C ALA A 123 -1.40 -0.13 17.91
N THR A 124 -0.73 1.00 18.16
CA THR A 124 -1.34 2.22 18.74
C THR A 124 -0.74 3.48 18.12
N GLU A 125 -1.49 4.58 18.12
CA GLU A 125 -1.00 5.87 17.64
C GLU A 125 0.16 6.39 18.48
N ASP A 126 0.11 6.21 19.81
CA ASP A 126 1.18 6.64 20.70
C ASP A 126 2.50 5.94 20.38
N ALA A 127 2.45 4.63 20.07
CA ALA A 127 3.62 3.88 19.64
C ALA A 127 4.16 4.41 18.31
N ALA A 128 3.28 4.70 17.34
CA ALA A 128 3.68 5.26 16.05
C ALA A 128 4.39 6.62 16.20
N ARG A 129 3.85 7.50 17.05
CA ARG A 129 4.40 8.85 17.31
C ARG A 129 5.72 8.81 18.08
N ALA A 130 5.86 7.87 19.02
CA ALA A 130 7.08 7.73 19.81
C ALA A 130 8.21 7.01 19.05
N TRP A 131 7.88 6.21 18.04
CA TRP A 131 8.85 5.38 17.33
C TRP A 131 9.91 6.20 16.59
N GLN A 132 11.15 5.74 16.68
CA GLN A 132 12.31 6.34 16.02
C GLN A 132 12.99 5.30 15.12
N PRO A 133 13.44 5.67 13.91
CA PRO A 133 14.00 4.75 12.93
C PRO A 133 15.40 4.23 13.28
N GLY A 134 16.09 4.82 14.27
CA GLY A 134 17.42 4.38 14.71
C GLY A 134 18.43 4.37 13.56
N ALA A 135 19.06 3.21 13.30
CA ALA A 135 20.00 3.03 12.21
C ALA A 135 19.40 3.32 10.82
N LEU A 136 18.07 3.27 10.67
CA LEU A 136 17.37 3.57 9.42
C LEU A 136 17.06 5.07 9.23
N ALA A 137 17.48 5.96 10.13
CA ALA A 137 17.13 7.39 10.06
C ALA A 137 17.45 8.04 8.70
N GLY A 138 18.59 7.69 8.09
CA GLY A 138 18.94 8.19 6.75
C GLY A 138 18.09 7.59 5.63
N TYR A 139 17.66 6.33 5.78
CA TYR A 139 16.81 5.65 4.79
C TYR A 139 15.35 6.10 4.88
N LEU A 140 14.86 6.40 6.09
CA LEU A 140 13.51 6.84 6.40
C LEU A 140 13.45 8.35 6.69
N GLU A 141 14.16 9.15 5.89
CA GLU A 141 14.24 10.61 6.08
C GLU A 141 13.00 11.37 5.58
N ASN A 142 12.34 10.87 4.53
CA ASN A 142 11.25 11.56 3.84
C ASN A 142 9.89 10.99 4.23
N GLU A 143 9.44 11.30 5.44
CA GLU A 143 8.13 10.89 5.93
C GLU A 143 7.02 11.66 5.22
N VAL A 144 6.04 10.92 4.69
CA VAL A 144 4.89 11.43 3.95
C VAL A 144 3.55 10.98 4.54
N THR A 145 3.56 10.50 5.78
CA THR A 145 2.35 10.14 6.54
C THR A 145 1.34 11.30 6.49
N GLY A 146 0.10 10.99 6.11
CA GLY A 146 -0.98 11.98 5.96
C GLY A 146 -0.82 13.03 4.87
N THR A 147 0.27 13.01 4.09
CA THR A 147 0.50 13.99 3.02
C THR A 147 -0.48 13.73 1.85
N PRO A 148 -1.27 14.73 1.42
CA PRO A 148 -2.17 14.57 0.28
C PRO A 148 -1.43 14.12 -0.99
N GLY A 149 -2.02 13.17 -1.72
CA GLY A 149 -1.45 12.64 -2.97
C GLY A 149 -0.48 11.48 -2.80
N GLN A 150 -0.07 11.14 -1.58
CA GLN A 150 0.93 10.09 -1.31
C GLN A 150 0.34 8.69 -1.06
N SER A 151 -0.98 8.54 -1.19
CA SER A 151 -1.64 7.25 -1.07
C SER A 151 -1.61 6.47 -2.38
N MET A 152 -1.69 5.14 -2.30
CA MET A 152 -1.77 4.31 -3.51
C MET A 152 -3.06 4.53 -4.31
N ALA A 153 -4.14 4.99 -3.68
CA ALA A 153 -5.36 5.41 -4.37
C ALA A 153 -5.12 6.70 -5.18
N ALA A 154 -4.34 7.65 -4.64
CA ALA A 154 -3.97 8.85 -5.38
C ALA A 154 -3.05 8.51 -6.57
N TYR A 155 -2.08 7.61 -6.37
CA TYR A 155 -1.25 7.10 -7.47
C TYR A 155 -2.08 6.42 -8.57
N TRP A 156 -3.08 5.61 -8.19
CA TRP A 156 -4.04 5.04 -9.13
C TRP A 156 -4.75 6.12 -9.94
N CYS A 157 -5.34 7.13 -9.30
CA CYS A 157 -6.00 8.24 -9.99
C CYS A 157 -5.04 8.96 -10.95
N ALA A 158 -3.81 9.24 -10.52
CA ALA A 158 -2.84 9.98 -11.32
C ALA A 158 -2.36 9.22 -12.57
N THR A 159 -2.33 7.89 -12.53
CA THR A 159 -1.71 7.08 -13.59
C THR A 159 -2.71 6.27 -14.41
N ARG A 160 -3.85 5.89 -13.82
CA ARG A 160 -4.91 5.11 -14.46
C ARG A 160 -6.20 5.91 -14.64
N GLY A 161 -6.36 7.04 -13.93
CA GLY A 161 -7.58 7.84 -13.87
C GLY A 161 -8.47 7.46 -12.68
N ASP A 162 -9.59 8.17 -12.46
CA ASP A 162 -10.67 7.70 -11.59
C ASP A 162 -11.78 7.07 -12.44
N LEU A 163 -12.31 5.91 -12.05
CA LEU A 163 -13.47 5.32 -12.75
C LEU A 163 -14.74 6.10 -12.45
N ALA A 164 -14.86 6.67 -11.24
CA ALA A 164 -16.06 7.42 -10.85
C ALA A 164 -16.32 8.61 -11.78
N ASP A 165 -15.27 9.21 -12.34
CA ASP A 165 -15.39 10.32 -13.28
C ASP A 165 -16.03 9.88 -14.62
N GLU A 166 -15.82 8.64 -15.05
CA GLU A 166 -16.39 8.09 -16.30
C GLU A 166 -17.87 7.69 -16.16
N TYR A 167 -18.31 7.34 -14.95
CA TYR A 167 -19.69 6.92 -14.68
C TYR A 167 -20.58 8.07 -14.17
N ARG A 168 -20.09 9.32 -14.15
CA ARG A 168 -20.95 10.47 -13.88
C ARG A 168 -21.93 10.64 -15.04
N VAL A 169 -23.22 10.50 -14.73
CA VAL A 169 -24.31 10.92 -15.62
C VAL A 169 -24.63 12.37 -15.28
N GLU A 170 -24.64 13.23 -16.31
CA GLU A 170 -25.03 14.65 -16.20
C GLU A 170 -26.48 14.84 -15.74
#